data_AF-A0A9X8BQM6-F1
#
_entry.id   AF-A0A9X8BQM6-F1
#
_cell.length_a   1.000
_cell.length_b   1.000
_cell.length_c   1.000
_cell.angle_alpha   90.00
_cell.angle_beta   90.00
_cell.angle_gamma   90.00
#
_symmetry.space_group_name_H-M   'P 1'
#
loop_
_entity.id
_entity.type
_entity.pdbx_description
1 polymer ?
#
loop_
_entity_poly.entity_id
_entity_poly.type
_entity_poly.pdbx_seq_one_letter_code
_entity_poly.pdbx_strand_id
1 'polypeptide(L)' 'MSKIVVVLVPGGASEFLTVEDGETSVQWAIAGLDGGAASASMPIETYYCEGEEFYFARVESLAGNETAPSMLN' A
#
# COMPACT_ATOMS: atom_id res chain seq x y z
N MET A 1 -20.65 1.06 -2.49
CA MET A 1 -20.14 -0.06 -1.64
C MET A 1 -18.72 0.31 -1.23
N SER A 2 -18.24 -0.17 -0.10
CA SER A 2 -16.90 0.14 0.42
C SER A 2 -16.10 -1.15 0.58
N LYS A 3 -14.78 -1.05 0.46
CA LYS A 3 -13.85 -2.17 0.65
C LYS A 3 -12.79 -1.82 1.69
N ILE A 4 -12.23 -2.85 2.33
CA ILE A 4 -11.16 -2.71 3.30
C ILE A 4 -9.83 -2.91 2.58
N VAL A 5 -8.92 -1.95 2.71
CA VAL A 5 -7.55 -2.00 2.21
C VAL A 5 -6.61 -2.14 3.40
N VAL A 6 -5.72 -3.13 3.35
CA VAL A 6 -4.66 -3.32 4.32
C VAL A 6 -3.40 -2.57 3.84
N VAL A 7 -3.00 -1.54 4.59
CA VAL A 7 -1.79 -0.78 4.35
C VAL A 7 -0.62 -1.46 5.04
N LEU A 8 0.39 -1.84 4.26
CA LEU A 8 1.61 -2.47 4.71
C LEU A 8 2.72 -1.42 4.84
N VAL A 9 3.12 -1.13 6.08
CA VAL A 9 4.17 -0.17 6.41
C VAL A 9 5.47 -0.92 6.73
N PRO A 10 6.59 -0.66 6.02
CA PRO A 10 7.87 -1.29 6.31
C PRO A 10 8.32 -1.07 7.76
N GLY A 11 8.61 -2.17 8.47
CA GLY A 11 9.06 -2.11 9.86
C GLY A 11 8.01 -1.63 10.88
N GLY A 12 6.77 -1.39 10.44
CA GLY A 12 5.65 -0.93 11.25
C GLY A 12 4.52 -1.96 11.38
N ALA A 13 3.47 -1.56 12.08
CA ALA A 13 2.23 -2.32 12.11
C ALA A 13 1.43 -2.09 10.80
N SER A 14 0.68 -3.11 10.38
CA SER A 14 -0.30 -2.94 9.30
C SER A 14 -1.48 -2.09 9.76
N GLU A 15 -2.03 -1.31 8.85
CA GLU A 15 -3.20 -0.46 9.10
C GLU A 15 -4.35 -0.81 8.17
N PHE A 16 -5.58 -0.55 8.59
CA PHE A 16 -6.79 -0.91 7.83
C PHE A 16 -7.54 0.36 7.47
N LEU A 17 -7.75 0.59 6.17
CA LEU A 17 -8.55 1.69 5.66
C LEU A 17 -9.82 1.17 5.01
N THR A 18 -10.93 1.87 5.24
CA THR A 18 -12.15 1.67 4.45
C THR A 18 -12.19 2.71 3.35
N VAL A 19 -12.26 2.26 2.10
CA VAL A 19 -12.32 3.13 0.91
C VAL A 19 -13.55 2.80 0.07
N GLU A 20 -13.93 3.70 -0.83
CA GLU A 20 -14.98 3.40 -1.80
C GLU A 20 -14.51 2.34 -2.79
N ASP A 21 -15.43 1.50 -3.27
CA ASP A 21 -15.10 0.37 -4.15
C ASP A 21 -14.41 0.81 -5.45
N GLY A 22 -14.74 2.00 -5.96
CA GLY A 22 -14.12 2.59 -7.15
C GLY A 22 -12.71 3.15 -6.94
N GLU A 23 -12.24 3.26 -5.69
CA GLU A 23 -10.91 3.77 -5.41
C GLU A 23 -9.84 2.76 -5.84
N THR A 24 -8.84 3.24 -6.55
CA THR A 24 -7.71 2.43 -7.05
C THR A 24 -6.39 2.76 -6.36
N SER A 25 -6.39 3.75 -5.48
CA SER A 25 -5.22 4.19 -4.72
C SER A 25 -5.62 4.75 -3.36
N VAL A 26 -4.69 4.74 -2.40
CA VAL A 26 -4.85 5.36 -1.08
C VAL A 26 -3.80 6.45 -0.88
N GLN A 27 -4.20 7.55 -0.24
CA GLN A 27 -3.26 8.60 0.19
C GLN A 27 -2.68 8.26 1.55
N TRP A 28 -1.37 8.36 1.69
CA TRP A 28 -0.69 8.02 2.93
C TRP A 28 0.39 9.01 3.30
N ALA A 29 0.41 9.42 4.57
CA ALA A 29 1.45 10.28 5.10
C ALA A 29 2.68 9.43 5.46
N ILE A 30 3.76 9.64 4.72
CA ILE A 30 5.07 9.07 5.00
C ILE A 30 5.88 10.14 5.75
N ALA A 31 6.50 9.75 6.86
CA ALA A 31 7.49 10.58 7.50
C ALA A 31 8.68 10.77 6.54
N GLY A 32 8.83 11.97 6.00
CA GLY A 32 9.99 12.33 5.19
C GLY A 32 11.26 12.32 6.03
N LEU A 33 12.39 11.99 5.40
CA LEU A 33 13.70 11.95 6.04
C LEU A 33 14.13 13.30 6.67
N ASP A 34 13.51 14.41 6.25
CA ASP A 34 13.75 15.77 6.73
C ASP A 34 12.77 16.21 7.85
N GLY A 35 11.95 15.30 8.38
CA GLY A 35 10.95 15.62 9.41
C GLY A 35 9.67 16.29 8.88
N GLY A 36 9.54 16.47 7.56
CA GLY A 36 8.29 16.85 6.90
C GLY A 36 7.40 15.64 6.60
N ALA A 37 6.08 15.80 6.67
CA ALA A 37 5.15 14.77 6.20
C ALA A 37 5.04 14.86 4.66
N ALA A 38 5.41 13.80 3.95
CA ALA A 38 5.17 13.66 2.53
C ALA A 38 3.93 12.78 2.32
N SER A 39 2.97 13.23 1.51
CA SER A 39 1.83 12.41 1.11
C SER A 39 2.19 11.62 -0.16
N ALA A 40 2.10 10.29 -0.10
CA ALA A 40 2.26 9.42 -1.24
C ALA A 40 0.91 8.81 -1.65
N SER A 41 0.69 8.69 -2.96
CA SER A 41 -0.41 7.91 -3.52
C SER A 41 0.08 6.49 -3.75
N MET A 42 -0.53 5.52 -3.08
CA MET A 42 -0.15 4.11 -3.19
C MET A 42 -1.25 3.36 -3.95
N PRO A 43 -0.91 2.58 -4.99
CA PRO A 43 -1.89 1.77 -5.69
C PRO A 43 -2.47 0.69 -4.77
N ILE A 44 -3.75 0.38 -4.97
CA ILE A 44 -4.41 -0.76 -4.33
C ILE A 44 -4.19 -1.98 -5.22
N GLU A 45 -3.53 -2.99 -4.68
CA GLU A 45 -3.36 -4.30 -5.30
C GLU A 45 -4.49 -5.24 -4.84
N THR A 46 -5.12 -5.94 -5.78
CA THR A 46 -6.16 -6.92 -5.50
C THR A 46 -5.61 -8.34 -5.62
N TYR A 47 -5.84 -9.15 -4.60
CA TYR A 47 -5.49 -10.56 -4.55
C TYR A 47 -6.76 -11.39 -4.36
N TYR A 48 -6.84 -12.50 -5.07
CA TYR A 48 -7.97 -13.43 -4.97
C TYR A 48 -7.48 -14.71 -4.30
N CYS A 49 -8.08 -15.08 -3.17
CA CYS A 49 -7.79 -16.31 -2.46
C CYS A 49 -9.09 -17.01 -2.07
N GLU A 50 -9.24 -18.27 -2.48
CA GLU A 50 -10.40 -19.12 -2.12
C GLU A 50 -11.79 -18.51 -2.41
N GLY A 51 -11.89 -17.64 -3.42
CA GLY A 51 -13.15 -16.99 -3.80
C GLY A 51 -13.41 -15.65 -3.09
N GLU A 52 -12.46 -15.15 -2.31
CA GLU A 52 -12.53 -13.84 -1.64
C GLU A 52 -11.48 -12.86 -2.19
N GLU A 53 -11.83 -11.57 -2.21
CA GLU A 53 -10.99 -10.47 -2.66
C GLU A 53 -10.31 -9.80 -1.47
N PHE A 54 -8.99 -9.63 -1.58
CA PHE A 54 -8.17 -8.94 -0.58
C PHE A 54 -7.48 -7.75 -1.24
N TYR A 55 -7.54 -6.61 -0.57
CA TYR A 55 -6.99 -5.36 -1.09
C TYR A 55 -5.82 -4.89 -0.22
N PHE A 56 -4.69 -4.61 -0.85
CA PHE A 56 -3.47 -4.19 -0.15
C PHE A 56 -2.91 -2.92 -0.77
N ALA A 57 -2.31 -2.06 0.05
CA ALA A 57 -1.47 -0.97 -0.42
C ALA A 57 -0.13 -1.05 0.32
N ARG A 58 0.98 -0.83 -0.39
CA ARG A 58 2.32 -0.95 0.18
C ARG A 58 2.98 0.41 0.25
N VAL A 59 3.45 0.80 1.44
CA VAL A 59 4.31 1.96 1.59
C VAL A 59 5.70 1.55 1.10
N GLU A 60 6.05 1.93 -0.12
CA GLU A 60 7.45 1.80 -0.56
C GLU A 60 8.30 2.79 0.22
N SER A 61 9.32 2.28 0.91
CA SER A 61 10.29 3.13 1.58
C SER A 61 11.00 3.98 0.53
N LEU A 62 10.84 5.31 0.61
CA LEU A 62 11.67 6.27 -0.13
C LEU A 62 13.18 6.11 0.17
N ALA A 63 13.55 5.29 1.16
CA ALA A 63 14.90 4.84 1.42
C ALA A 63 15.04 3.34 1.09
N GLY A 64 15.48 3.01 -0.12
CA GLY A 64 15.79 1.62 -0.47
C GLY A 64 15.79 1.32 -1.95
N ASN A 65 16.82 1.80 -2.65
CA ASN A 65 17.39 1.28 -3.89
C ASN A 65 16.81 -0.06 -4.38
N GLU A 66 16.18 -0.02 -5.56
CA GLU A 66 16.09 -1.09 -6.56
C GLU A 66 16.07 -2.53 -6.00
N THR A 67 14.90 -3.04 -5.65
CA THR A 67 14.66 -4.48 -5.78
C THR A 67 13.46 -4.66 -6.68
N ALA A 68 13.72 -4.54 -7.99
CA ALA A 68 12.78 -4.98 -9.01
C ALA A 68 12.35 -6.42 -8.70
N PRO A 69 11.07 -6.79 -8.90
CA PRO A 69 10.67 -8.17 -8.83
C PRO A 69 11.50 -8.94 -9.87
N SER A 70 12.40 -9.80 -9.40
CA SER A 70 13.01 -10.80 -10.27
C SER A 70 11.88 -11.70 -10.74
N MET A 71 11.34 -11.41 -11.94
CA MET A 71 10.52 -12.36 -12.65
C MET A 71 11.40 -13.60 -12.86
N LEU A 72 11.14 -14.66 -12.09
CA LEU A 72 11.67 -15.98 -12.40
C LEU A 72 11.12 -16.37 -13.78
N ASN A 73 11.99 -16.38 -14.79
CA ASN A 73 11.80 -17.13 -16.02
C ASN A 73 12.98 -18.05 -16.24
#